data_AF-G3LPZ0-F1
#
_entry.id   AF-G3LPZ0-F1
#
_cell.length_a   1.000
_cell.length_b   1.000
_cell.length_c   1.000
_cell.angle_alpha   90.00
_cell.angle_beta   90.00
_cell.angle_gamma   90.00
#
_symmetry.space_group_name_H-M   'P 1'
#
loop_
_entity.id
_entity.type
_entity.pdbx_description
1 polymer ?
#
loop_
_entity_poly.entity_id
_entity_poly.type
_entity_poly.pdbx_seq_one_letter_code
_entity_poly.pdbx_strand_id
1 'polypeptide(L)'
;DNDVTPCQWNGVKCDAFSSVVSVDLSSFMVVGPFPSILCRLPSLSFLSLANNSINGSLSGDDFTACRNLEYLDLSENLLVGSIPKSLPSNLPNLKFLEISGNNLSDTIPASFGEFQKLESLDLAGNLLSGTIPAT
;
A
#
# COMPACT_ATOMS: atom_id res chain seq x y z
N ASP A 1 0.04 -22.91 -28.23
CA ASP A 1 0.61 -22.07 -27.17
C ASP A 1 -0.47 -21.80 -26.15
N ASN A 2 -0.37 -22.41 -24.98
CA ASN A 2 -1.32 -22.25 -23.87
C ASN A 2 -0.70 -21.31 -22.83
N ASP A 3 -0.18 -20.16 -23.27
CA ASP A 3 0.45 -19.22 -22.36
C ASP A 3 -0.61 -18.58 -21.47
N VAL A 4 -0.53 -18.92 -20.18
CA VAL A 4 -1.38 -18.38 -19.12
C VAL A 4 -1.10 -16.89 -19.00
N THR A 5 -2.09 -16.06 -19.32
CA THR A 5 -1.94 -14.61 -19.20
C THR A 5 -1.90 -14.22 -17.72
N PRO A 6 -1.28 -13.08 -17.35
CA PRO A 6 -1.28 -12.61 -15.96
C PRO A 6 -2.68 -12.45 -15.35
N CYS A 7 -3.69 -12.20 -16.20
CA CYS A 7 -5.10 -12.08 -15.79
C CYS A 7 -5.73 -13.39 -15.30
N GLN A 8 -5.04 -14.52 -15.47
CA GLN A 8 -5.45 -15.82 -14.97
C GLN A 8 -4.69 -16.22 -13.70
N TRP A 9 -3.73 -15.41 -13.25
CA TRP A 9 -2.97 -15.68 -12.04
C TRP A 9 -3.84 -15.46 -10.80
N ASN A 10 -3.64 -16.31 -9.79
CA ASN A 10 -4.33 -16.12 -8.51
C ASN A 10 -3.93 -14.76 -7.91
N GLY A 11 -4.91 -14.05 -7.36
CA GLY A 11 -4.71 -12.70 -6.80
C GLY A 11 -4.64 -11.58 -7.83
N VAL A 12 -4.70 -11.86 -9.14
CA VAL A 12 -4.64 -10.81 -10.18
C VAL A 12 -6.00 -10.64 -10.84
N LYS A 13 -6.47 -9.39 -10.94
CA LYS A 13 -7.64 -9.04 -11.77
C LYS A 13 -7.23 -8.02 -12.82
N CYS A 14 -7.78 -8.20 -14.01
CA CYS A 14 -7.59 -7.30 -15.14
C CYS A 14 -8.88 -6.61 -15.54
N ASP A 15 -8.76 -5.48 -16.23
CA ASP A 15 -9.85 -4.82 -16.92
C ASP A 15 -10.21 -5.51 -18.27
N ALA A 16 -11.19 -4.93 -18.98
CA ALA A 16 -11.62 -5.41 -20.30
C ALA A 16 -10.53 -5.36 -21.39
N PHE A 17 -9.45 -4.61 -21.15
CA PHE A 17 -8.30 -4.48 -22.05
C PHE A 17 -7.12 -5.36 -21.63
N SER A 18 -7.33 -6.29 -20.68
CA SER A 18 -6.30 -7.17 -20.12
C SER A 18 -5.18 -6.42 -19.38
N SER A 19 -5.43 -5.20 -18.91
CA SER A 19 -4.49 -4.48 -18.03
C SER A 19 -4.74 -4.86 -16.58
N VAL A 20 -3.68 -5.15 -15.83
CA VAL A 20 -3.79 -5.47 -14.40
C VAL A 20 -4.26 -4.24 -13.63
N VAL A 21 -5.40 -4.38 -12.93
CA VAL A 21 -6.01 -3.31 -12.13
C VAL A 21 -6.00 -3.60 -10.64
N SER A 22 -5.93 -4.87 -10.26
CA SER A 22 -5.93 -5.30 -8.87
C SER A 22 -4.95 -6.44 -8.67
N VAL A 23 -4.13 -6.30 -7.63
CA VAL A 23 -3.25 -7.34 -7.12
C VAL A 23 -3.58 -7.54 -5.64
N ASP A 24 -4.04 -8.74 -5.31
CA ASP A 24 -4.39 -9.17 -3.96
C ASP A 24 -3.57 -10.42 -3.63
N LEU A 25 -2.53 -10.23 -2.82
CA LEU A 25 -1.66 -11.30 -2.33
C LEU A 25 -1.87 -11.52 -0.82
N SER A 26 -3.08 -11.24 -0.32
CA SER A 26 -3.38 -11.34 1.10
C SER A 26 -3.24 -12.77 1.61
N SER A 27 -2.49 -12.99 2.70
CA SER A 27 -2.25 -14.34 3.27
C SER A 27 -1.47 -15.30 2.35
N PHE A 28 -0.54 -14.79 1.54
CA PHE A 28 0.28 -15.60 0.63
C PHE A 28 1.65 -15.99 1.23
N MET A 29 1.91 -15.65 2.50
CA MET A 29 3.21 -15.84 3.17
C MET A 29 4.37 -15.17 2.41
N VAL A 30 4.10 -14.05 1.74
CA VAL A 30 5.10 -13.28 1.00
C VAL A 30 6.11 -12.69 1.99
N VAL A 31 7.39 -12.89 1.73
CA VAL A 31 8.50 -12.39 2.55
C VAL A 31 9.33 -11.42 1.73
N GLY A 32 9.73 -10.30 2.33
CA GLY A 32 10.66 -9.34 1.72
C GLY A 32 10.22 -7.89 1.91
N PRO A 33 10.92 -6.94 1.28
CA PRO A 33 10.52 -5.53 1.33
C PRO A 33 9.24 -5.29 0.52
N PHE A 34 8.66 -4.10 0.68
CA PHE A 34 7.53 -3.66 -0.14
C PHE A 34 7.87 -3.77 -1.65
N PRO A 35 7.05 -4.48 -2.45
CA PRO A 35 7.32 -4.71 -3.86
C PRO A 35 6.91 -3.52 -4.73
N SER A 36 7.67 -2.42 -4.66
CA SER A 36 7.41 -1.17 -5.39
C SER A 36 7.32 -1.33 -6.92
N ILE A 37 7.84 -2.44 -7.46
CA ILE A 37 7.70 -2.79 -8.87
C ILE A 37 6.23 -2.93 -9.32
N LEU A 38 5.32 -3.34 -8.44
CA LEU A 38 3.90 -3.48 -8.75
C LEU A 38 3.28 -2.13 -9.13
N CYS A 39 3.78 -1.05 -8.55
CA CYS A 39 3.32 0.29 -8.87
C CYS A 39 3.68 0.77 -10.29
N ARG A 40 4.51 0.03 -11.03
CA ARG A 40 4.76 0.31 -12.45
C ARG A 40 3.66 -0.21 -13.37
N LEU A 41 2.71 -0.98 -12.84
CA LEU A 41 1.54 -1.42 -13.58
C LEU A 41 0.63 -0.20 -13.83
N PRO A 42 0.42 0.21 -15.09
CA PRO A 42 -0.14 1.52 -15.41
C PRO A 42 -1.60 1.69 -14.97
N SER A 43 -2.34 0.60 -14.81
CA SER A 43 -3.76 0.63 -14.43
C SER A 43 -4.00 0.13 -13.00
N LEU A 44 -2.94 -0.15 -12.22
CA LEU A 44 -3.10 -0.69 -10.87
C LEU A 44 -3.73 0.36 -9.94
N SER A 45 -4.92 0.04 -9.45
CA SER A 45 -5.67 0.88 -8.51
C SER A 45 -5.89 0.21 -7.15
N PHE A 46 -5.76 -1.11 -7.08
CA PHE A 46 -5.91 -1.89 -5.85
C PHE A 46 -4.67 -2.75 -5.60
N LEU A 47 -4.06 -2.57 -4.44
CA LEU A 47 -2.96 -3.42 -3.96
C LEU A 47 -3.24 -3.86 -2.53
N SER A 48 -3.38 -5.17 -2.31
CA SER A 48 -3.36 -5.76 -0.98
C SER A 48 -2.20 -6.73 -0.82
N LEU A 49 -1.42 -6.51 0.24
CA LEU A 49 -0.39 -7.39 0.76
C LEU A 49 -0.68 -7.77 2.21
N ALA A 50 -1.94 -7.69 2.64
CA ALA A 50 -2.37 -7.94 4.01
C ALA A 50 -1.96 -9.34 4.51
N ASN A 51 -1.65 -9.45 5.81
CA ASN A 51 -1.34 -10.73 6.45
C ASN A 51 -0.19 -11.49 5.75
N ASN A 52 0.96 -10.84 5.64
CA ASN A 52 2.17 -11.42 5.05
C ASN A 52 3.38 -11.17 5.98
N SER A 53 4.59 -11.36 5.46
CA SER A 53 5.85 -11.05 6.14
C SER A 53 6.62 -9.97 5.39
N ILE A 54 5.90 -8.98 4.85
CA ILE A 54 6.52 -7.78 4.28
C ILE A 54 7.24 -7.05 5.41
N ASN A 55 8.51 -6.74 5.21
CA ASN A 55 9.41 -6.27 6.26
C ASN A 55 10.22 -5.04 5.82
N GLY A 56 11.00 -4.52 6.76
CA GLY A 56 11.80 -3.32 6.56
C GLY A 56 10.98 -2.04 6.71
N SER A 57 11.62 -0.92 6.42
CA SER A 57 11.00 0.40 6.50
C SER A 57 10.43 0.84 5.16
N LEU A 58 9.27 1.48 5.20
CA LEU A 58 8.73 2.18 4.04
C LEU A 58 9.52 3.47 3.79
N SER A 59 9.92 3.70 2.54
CA SER A 59 10.53 4.94 2.07
C SER A 59 9.56 5.71 1.16
N GLY A 60 9.78 7.00 0.97
CA GLY A 60 9.01 7.77 -0.01
C GLY A 60 9.21 7.25 -1.44
N ASP A 61 10.40 6.74 -1.76
CA ASP A 61 10.76 6.26 -3.09
C ASP A 61 9.95 5.03 -3.51
N ASP A 62 9.56 4.20 -2.53
CA ASP A 62 8.72 3.02 -2.74
C ASP A 62 7.40 3.36 -3.42
N PHE A 63 6.87 4.57 -3.20
CA PHE A 63 5.55 4.97 -3.66
C PHE A 63 5.54 5.91 -4.88
N THR A 64 6.71 6.28 -5.40
CA THR A 64 6.84 7.29 -6.47
C THR A 64 6.08 6.91 -7.75
N ALA A 65 5.99 5.61 -8.06
CA ALA A 65 5.27 5.10 -9.22
C ALA A 65 3.79 4.80 -8.96
N CYS A 66 3.33 4.79 -7.70
CA CYS A 66 2.01 4.29 -7.29
C CYS A 66 0.86 5.30 -7.49
N ARG A 67 0.97 6.17 -8.50
CA ARG A 67 0.12 7.37 -8.67
C ARG A 67 -1.38 7.05 -8.85
N ASN A 68 -1.70 5.85 -9.32
CA ASN A 68 -3.06 5.41 -9.64
C ASN A 68 -3.72 4.60 -8.52
N LEU A 69 -3.01 4.28 -7.43
CA LEU A 69 -3.59 3.53 -6.32
C LEU A 69 -4.71 4.32 -5.65
N GLU A 70 -5.84 3.64 -5.49
CA GLU A 70 -7.00 4.07 -4.71
C GLU A 70 -7.11 3.28 -3.40
N TYR A 71 -6.60 2.04 -3.38
CA TYR A 71 -6.62 1.15 -2.23
C TYR A 71 -5.24 0.55 -2.00
N LEU A 72 -4.70 0.75 -0.80
CA LEU A 72 -3.45 0.15 -0.34
C LEU A 72 -3.66 -0.50 1.03
N ASP A 73 -3.47 -1.81 1.09
CA ASP A 73 -3.52 -2.59 2.32
C ASP A 73 -2.18 -3.31 2.55
N LEU A 74 -1.49 -2.90 3.62
CA LEU A 74 -0.27 -3.49 4.15
C LEU A 74 -0.47 -3.99 5.58
N SER A 75 -1.73 -4.18 6.01
CA SER A 75 -2.06 -4.60 7.37
C SER A 75 -1.45 -5.97 7.71
N GLU A 76 -1.22 -6.22 9.00
CA GLU A 76 -0.72 -7.50 9.51
C GLU A 76 0.59 -7.93 8.80
N ASN A 77 1.63 -7.10 8.93
CA ASN A 77 2.95 -7.32 8.35
C ASN A 77 4.04 -6.99 9.39
N LEU A 78 5.31 -6.99 8.95
CA LEU A 78 6.49 -6.78 9.80
C LEU A 78 7.18 -5.43 9.49
N LEU A 79 6.41 -4.43 9.05
CA LEU A 79 6.95 -3.11 8.70
C LEU A 79 7.43 -2.36 9.95
N VAL A 80 8.56 -1.67 9.84
CA VAL A 80 9.20 -0.93 10.93
C VAL A 80 9.51 0.51 10.54
N GLY A 81 9.87 1.35 11.50
CA GLY A 81 10.30 2.73 11.26
C GLY A 81 9.12 3.69 11.08
N SER A 82 9.40 4.90 10.57
CA SER A 82 8.40 5.97 10.43
C SER A 82 7.56 5.82 9.16
N ILE A 83 6.32 6.30 9.22
CA ILE A 83 5.48 6.49 8.03
C ILE A 83 6.08 7.60 7.13
N PRO A 84 6.27 7.38 5.81
CA PRO A 84 6.81 8.41 4.92
C PRO A 84 5.92 9.64 4.84
N LYS A 85 6.49 10.82 5.10
CA LYS A 85 5.77 12.10 4.99
C LYS A 85 5.31 12.42 3.56
N SER A 86 5.91 11.79 2.56
CA SER A 86 5.56 11.96 1.14
C SER A 86 4.41 11.07 0.66
N LEU A 87 3.79 10.24 1.52
CA LEU A 87 2.67 9.38 1.11
C LEU A 87 1.54 10.15 0.41
N PRO A 88 1.03 11.29 0.92
CA PRO A 88 -0.03 12.04 0.25
C PRO A 88 0.38 12.55 -1.14
N SER A 89 1.61 13.05 -1.28
CA SER A 89 2.10 13.55 -2.56
C SER A 89 2.38 12.43 -3.56
N ASN A 90 2.72 11.23 -3.10
CA ASN A 90 2.97 10.05 -3.94
C ASN A 90 1.68 9.30 -4.32
N LEU A 91 0.68 9.27 -3.43
CA LEU A 91 -0.60 8.56 -3.57
C LEU A 91 -1.79 9.54 -3.61
N PRO A 92 -1.86 10.45 -4.60
CA PRO A 92 -2.84 11.55 -4.63
C PRO A 92 -4.28 11.07 -4.84
N ASN A 93 -4.47 9.82 -5.25
CA ASN A 93 -5.77 9.22 -5.53
C ASN A 93 -6.26 8.26 -4.44
N LEU A 94 -5.48 8.10 -3.36
CA LEU A 94 -5.75 7.11 -2.33
C LEU A 94 -7.04 7.42 -1.57
N LYS A 95 -7.88 6.39 -1.42
CA LYS A 95 -9.14 6.41 -0.67
C LYS A 95 -9.05 5.55 0.58
N PHE A 96 -8.34 4.43 0.50
CA PHE A 96 -8.21 3.48 1.60
C PHE A 96 -6.73 3.23 1.88
N LEU A 97 -6.29 3.51 3.10
CA LEU A 97 -4.96 3.23 3.59
C LEU A 97 -5.06 2.38 4.85
N GLU A 98 -4.72 1.09 4.71
CA GLU A 98 -4.78 0.12 5.80
C GLU A 98 -3.33 -0.33 6.10
N ILE A 99 -2.76 0.11 7.22
CA ILE A 99 -1.39 -0.27 7.64
C ILE A 99 -1.36 -0.70 9.11
N SER A 100 -2.49 -1.18 9.61
CA SER A 100 -2.65 -1.69 10.98
C SER A 100 -1.86 -2.99 11.21
N GLY A 101 -1.63 -3.36 12.47
CA GLY A 101 -0.94 -4.62 12.82
C GLY A 101 0.49 -4.68 12.28
N ASN A 102 1.27 -3.61 12.46
CA ASN A 102 2.67 -3.53 12.06
C ASN A 102 3.52 -3.01 13.24
N ASN A 103 4.82 -2.81 13.00
CA ASN A 103 5.76 -2.26 13.99
C ASN A 103 6.20 -0.83 13.64
N LEU A 104 5.34 -0.05 12.98
CA LEU A 104 5.62 1.34 12.63
C LEU A 104 5.70 2.20 13.90
N SER A 105 6.66 3.12 13.93
CA SER A 105 6.98 3.98 15.07
C SER A 105 6.98 5.46 14.68
N ASP A 106 7.37 6.34 15.60
CA ASP A 106 7.35 7.81 15.42
C ASP A 106 5.91 8.34 15.33
N THR A 107 5.75 9.57 14.86
CA THR A 107 4.48 10.30 14.77
C THR A 107 3.75 10.04 13.47
N ILE A 108 2.43 10.22 13.48
CA ILE A 108 1.64 10.33 12.24
C ILE A 108 2.08 11.62 11.52
N PRO A 109 2.50 11.56 10.25
CA PRO A 109 2.91 12.76 9.52
C PRO A 109 1.78 13.78 9.42
N ALA A 110 2.06 15.05 9.74
CA ALA A 110 1.09 16.14 9.56
C ALA A 110 0.64 16.30 8.10
N SER A 111 1.47 15.87 7.15
CA SER A 111 1.12 15.83 5.73
C SER A 111 -0.08 14.92 5.44
N PHE A 112 -0.51 14.03 6.34
CA PHE A 112 -1.73 13.24 6.14
C PHE A 112 -2.98 14.12 5.95
N GLY A 113 -2.99 15.36 6.45
CA GLY A 113 -4.02 16.35 6.13
C GLY A 113 -4.07 16.78 4.66
N GLU A 114 -3.05 16.47 3.87
CA GLU A 114 -2.98 16.77 2.43
C GLU A 114 -3.73 15.73 1.57
N PHE A 115 -4.09 14.56 2.10
CA PHE A 115 -4.89 13.58 1.37
C PHE A 115 -6.28 14.14 1.04
N GLN A 116 -6.55 14.35 -0.25
CA GLN A 116 -7.80 14.98 -0.70
C GLN A 116 -8.96 14.00 -0.88
N LYS A 117 -8.67 12.69 -0.93
CA LYS A 117 -9.65 11.64 -1.27
C LYS A 117 -9.73 10.52 -0.25
N LEU A 118 -9.00 10.62 0.86
CA LEU A 118 -8.95 9.53 1.84
C LEU A 118 -10.29 9.41 2.56
N GLU A 119 -10.86 8.20 2.51
CA GLU A 119 -12.15 7.83 3.07
C GLU A 119 -11.99 6.92 4.30
N SER A 120 -10.96 6.07 4.28
CA SER A 120 -10.58 5.16 5.38
C SER A 120 -9.10 5.24 5.69
N LEU A 121 -8.77 5.25 6.98
CA LEU A 121 -7.42 5.20 7.49
C LEU A 121 -7.37 4.31 8.73
N ASP A 122 -6.67 3.18 8.63
CA ASP A 122 -6.37 2.34 9.79
C ASP A 122 -4.87 2.27 10.05
N LEU A 123 -4.51 2.75 11.25
CA LEU A 123 -3.15 2.76 11.79
C LEU A 123 -3.04 1.92 13.07
N ALA A 124 -4.12 1.24 13.48
CA ALA A 124 -4.21 0.55 14.76
C ALA A 124 -3.15 -0.54 14.91
N GLY A 125 -2.78 -0.87 16.15
CA GLY A 125 -1.80 -1.95 16.38
C GLY A 125 -0.40 -1.66 15.83
N ASN A 126 0.04 -0.40 15.92
CA ASN A 126 1.42 0.03 15.66
C ASN A 126 2.06 0.61 16.93
N LEU A 127 3.34 0.99 16.84
CA LEU A 127 4.12 1.67 17.89
C LEU A 127 4.16 3.20 17.69
N LEU A 128 3.13 3.75 17.04
CA LEU A 128 3.01 5.19 16.78
C LEU A 128 2.86 5.97 18.09
N SER A 129 3.41 7.18 18.12
CA SER A 129 3.44 8.06 19.29
C SER A 129 3.13 9.50 18.92
N GLY A 130 3.09 10.38 19.92
CA GLY A 130 2.76 11.80 19.72
C GLY A 130 1.26 12.05 19.59
N THR A 131 0.91 13.17 18.97
CA THR A 131 -0.47 13.63 18.81
C THR A 131 -1.01 13.32 17.42
N ILE A 132 -2.32 13.15 17.31
CA ILE A 132 -3.00 13.19 16.02
C ILE A 132 -2.79 14.59 15.42
N PRO A 133 -2.21 14.72 14.21
CA PRO A 133 -1.99 16.02 13.60
C PRO A 133 -3.30 16.78 13.39
N ALA A 134 -3.26 18.10 13.57
CA ALA A 134 -4.34 18.97 13.14
C ALA A 134 -4.32 19.09 11.61
N THR A 135 -5.49 19.05 10.99
CA THR A 135 -5.71 19.34 9.57
C THR A 135 -5.59 20.82 9.27
#